data_AF-A0A135VPN8-F1
#
_entry.id   AF-A0A135VPN8-F1
#
_cell.length_a   1.000
_cell.length_b   1.000
_cell.length_c   1.000
_cell.angle_alpha   90.00
_cell.angle_beta   90.00
_cell.angle_gamma   90.00
#
_symmetry.space_group_name_H-M   'P 1'
#
loop_
_entity.id
_entity.type
_entity.pdbx_description
1 polymer ?
#
loop_
_entity_poly.entity_id
_entity_poly.type
_entity_poly.pdbx_seq_one_letter_code
_entity_poly.pdbx_strand_id
1 'polypeptide(L)'
;MTVAYNTTTQQRRETKKTECGRCSCIIIYSSEQCVLCNAALELMYNVISDFGLSPSVIRQVDVMSDIDDGCEIPAPLGLPTIRICEELISGLPDTDDARGVVMHAVLKNCFSINTDFSEV
;
A
#
# COMPACT_ATOMS: atom_id res chain seq x y z
N MET A 1 43.90 -2.81 24.92
CA MET A 1 43.49 -2.08 23.71
C MET A 1 42.17 -2.66 23.27
N THR A 2 41.07 -1.92 23.48
CA THR A 2 39.72 -2.38 23.18
C THR A 2 39.12 -1.37 22.21
N VAL A 3 38.74 -1.80 21.01
CA VAL A 3 38.05 -0.96 20.02
C VAL A 3 36.55 -1.19 20.20
N ALA A 4 35.84 -0.14 20.59
CA ALA A 4 34.38 -0.09 20.59
C ALA A 4 33.90 0.29 19.18
N TYR A 5 33.05 -0.53 18.58
CA TYR A 5 32.33 -0.18 17.36
C TYR A 5 30.98 0.43 17.75
N ASN A 6 30.76 1.67 17.31
CA ASN A 6 29.54 2.44 17.56
C ASN A 6 28.39 1.92 16.70
N THR A 7 27.29 1.53 17.35
CA THR A 7 26.06 1.10 16.71
C THR A 7 25.28 2.30 16.20
N THR A 8 25.22 2.49 14.88
CA THR A 8 24.32 3.45 14.23
C THR A 8 22.91 2.87 14.20
N THR A 9 22.07 3.27 15.15
CA THR A 9 20.65 2.91 15.20
C THR A 9 19.91 3.70 14.11
N GLN A 10 19.62 3.08 12.97
CA GLN A 10 18.67 3.62 11.99
C GLN A 10 17.26 3.52 12.57
N GLN A 11 16.63 4.66 12.88
CA GLN A 11 15.23 4.76 13.29
C GLN A 11 14.31 4.29 12.14
N ARG A 12 13.81 3.05 12.18
CA ARG A 12 12.57 2.69 11.46
C ARG A 12 11.45 3.54 12.05
N ARG A 13 10.88 4.46 11.27
CA ARG A 13 9.62 5.11 11.65
C ARG A 13 8.57 4.00 11.80
N GLU A 14 8.04 3.81 12.99
CA GLU A 14 6.88 2.94 13.21
C GLU A 14 5.72 3.49 12.37
N THR A 15 5.47 2.88 11.20
CA THR A 15 4.30 3.20 10.39
C THR A 15 3.07 2.71 11.13
N LYS A 16 2.26 3.64 11.62
CA LYS A 16 0.94 3.38 12.21
C LYS A 16 0.15 2.49 11.23
N LYS A 17 -0.18 1.27 11.66
CA LYS A 17 -0.91 0.30 10.84
C LYS A 17 -2.37 0.75 10.67
N THR A 18 -2.94 0.50 9.50
CA THR A 18 -4.35 0.68 9.18
C THR A 18 -5.18 -0.46 9.78
N GLU A 19 -6.52 -0.35 9.78
CA GLU A 19 -7.40 -1.42 10.31
C GLU A 19 -7.29 -2.75 9.56
N CYS A 20 -6.86 -2.74 8.30
CA CYS A 20 -6.50 -3.98 7.61
C CYS A 20 -5.16 -4.60 8.07
N GLY A 21 -4.56 -4.06 9.14
CA GLY A 21 -3.32 -4.58 9.75
C GLY A 21 -2.05 -4.25 8.97
N ARG A 22 -2.13 -3.37 7.96
CA ARG A 22 -1.05 -3.05 7.02
C ARG A 22 -0.58 -1.61 7.14
N CYS A 23 0.57 -1.27 6.57
CA CYS A 23 1.03 0.11 6.56
C CYS A 23 0.31 0.99 5.53
N SER A 24 -0.55 0.41 4.69
CA SER A 24 -1.51 1.06 3.79
C SER A 24 -2.59 0.05 3.36
N CYS A 25 -3.80 0.52 3.06
CA CYS A 25 -4.92 -0.31 2.63
C CYS A 25 -4.84 -0.67 1.14
N ILE A 26 -4.26 0.23 0.35
CA ILE A 26 -3.92 -0.01 -1.04
C ILE A 26 -2.40 0.18 -1.21
N ILE A 27 -1.74 -0.79 -1.82
CA ILE A 27 -0.33 -0.72 -2.17
C ILE A 27 -0.22 -0.95 -3.68
N ILE A 28 0.41 -0.02 -4.39
CA ILE A 28 0.70 -0.14 -5.81
C ILE A 28 2.19 -0.34 -5.96
N TYR A 29 2.59 -1.53 -6.39
CA TYR A 29 3.97 -1.83 -6.76
C TYR A 29 4.23 -1.32 -8.17
N SER A 30 5.31 -0.55 -8.31
CA SER A 30 5.70 0.13 -9.53
C SER A 30 7.22 0.12 -9.70
N SER A 31 7.69 0.56 -10.87
CA SER A 31 9.08 0.92 -11.11
C SER A 31 9.12 1.95 -12.23
N GLU A 32 10.24 2.66 -12.38
CA GLU A 32 10.44 3.59 -13.50
C GLU A 32 10.34 2.92 -14.88
N GLN A 33 10.59 1.60 -14.96
CA GLN A 33 10.55 0.83 -16.20
C GLN A 33 9.14 0.32 -16.56
N CYS A 34 8.16 0.54 -15.68
CA CYS A 34 6.80 0.05 -15.84
C CYS A 34 5.92 1.06 -16.60
N VAL A 35 5.72 0.81 -17.90
CA VAL A 35 4.94 1.68 -18.80
C VAL A 35 3.49 1.87 -18.32
N LEU A 36 2.89 0.84 -17.72
CA LEU A 36 1.48 0.85 -17.31
C LEU A 36 1.26 1.34 -15.88
N CYS A 37 2.32 1.62 -15.11
CA CYS A 37 2.18 1.92 -13.69
C CYS A 37 1.49 3.26 -13.41
N ASN A 38 1.75 4.29 -14.24
CA ASN A 38 1.07 5.58 -14.11
C ASN A 38 -0.43 5.45 -14.41
N ALA A 39 -0.78 4.70 -15.46
CA ALA A 39 -2.18 4.43 -15.80
C ALA A 39 -2.90 3.67 -14.67
N ALA A 40 -2.25 2.68 -14.06
CA ALA A 40 -2.82 1.95 -12.92
C ALA A 40 -3.02 2.87 -11.70
N LEU A 41 -2.07 3.76 -11.41
CA LEU A 41 -2.17 4.72 -10.32
C LEU A 41 -3.34 5.71 -10.53
N GLU A 42 -3.45 6.29 -11.72
CA GLU A 42 -4.54 7.20 -12.09
C GLU A 42 -5.91 6.51 -12.03
N LEU A 43 -6.00 5.29 -12.55
CA LEU A 43 -7.22 4.47 -12.46
C LEU A 43 -7.60 4.26 -11.00
N MET A 44 -6.66 3.89 -10.14
CA MET A 44 -6.95 3.68 -8.73
C MET A 44 -7.39 4.97 -8.03
N TYR A 45 -6.80 6.12 -8.33
CA TYR A 45 -7.27 7.41 -7.78
C TYR A 45 -8.72 7.71 -8.16
N ASN A 46 -9.10 7.46 -9.42
CA ASN A 46 -10.48 7.64 -9.88
C ASN A 46 -11.43 6.68 -9.16
N VAL A 47 -11.05 5.40 -9.05
CA VAL A 47 -11.87 4.38 -8.39
C VAL A 47 -12.10 4.72 -6.92
N ILE A 48 -11.05 5.05 -6.14
CA ILE A 48 -11.23 5.34 -4.71
C ILE A 48 -12.03 6.62 -4.47
N SER A 49 -11.95 7.59 -5.40
CA SER A 49 -12.74 8.82 -5.39
C SER A 49 -14.24 8.52 -5.47
N ASP A 50 -14.64 7.53 -6.27
CA ASP A 50 -16.05 7.11 -6.38
C ASP A 50 -16.63 6.64 -5.03
N PHE A 51 -15.78 6.15 -4.12
CA PHE A 51 -16.15 5.72 -2.77
C PHE A 51 -15.90 6.79 -1.69
N GLY A 52 -15.52 8.01 -2.08
CA GLY A 52 -15.22 9.10 -1.14
C GLY A 52 -13.96 8.88 -0.30
N LEU A 53 -13.06 8.01 -0.73
CA LEU A 53 -11.82 7.72 -0.02
C LEU A 53 -10.72 8.74 -0.38
N SER A 54 -9.90 9.09 0.62
CA SER A 54 -8.76 9.99 0.42
C SER A 54 -7.65 9.33 -0.40
N PRO A 55 -6.96 10.04 -1.30
CA PRO A 55 -5.75 9.57 -1.98
C PRO A 55 -4.67 9.00 -1.06
N SER A 56 -4.66 9.42 0.22
CA SER A 56 -3.73 8.92 1.24
C SER A 56 -3.87 7.44 1.57
N VAL A 57 -4.94 6.77 1.14
CA VAL A 57 -5.10 5.31 1.32
C VAL A 57 -4.28 4.49 0.31
N ILE A 58 -3.73 5.14 -0.72
CA ILE A 58 -2.85 4.54 -1.72
C ILE A 58 -1.41 4.83 -1.31
N ARG A 59 -0.62 3.77 -1.20
CA ARG A 59 0.84 3.83 -1.09
C ARG A 59 1.45 3.28 -2.36
N GLN A 60 2.25 4.09 -3.03
CA GLN A 60 3.06 3.63 -4.15
C GLN A 60 4.41 3.14 -3.62
N VAL A 61 4.83 1.97 -4.07
CA VAL A 61 6.11 1.34 -3.72
C VAL A 61 6.89 1.14 -5.01
N ASP A 62 8.12 1.66 -5.06
CA ASP A 62 9.06 1.37 -6.13
C ASP A 62 9.85 0.11 -5.77
N VAL A 63 9.64 -0.98 -6.53
CA VAL A 63 10.30 -2.27 -6.27
C VAL A 63 11.80 -2.26 -6.56
N MET A 64 12.30 -1.24 -7.27
CA MET A 64 13.73 -1.06 -7.54
C MET A 64 14.43 -0.21 -6.48
N SER A 65 13.67 0.35 -5.53
CA SER A 65 14.21 1.17 -4.45
C SER A 65 14.47 0.32 -3.20
N ASP A 66 15.67 0.45 -2.62
CA ASP A 66 16.04 -0.25 -1.36
C ASP A 66 15.40 0.38 -0.10
N ILE A 67 14.51 1.36 -0.26
CA ILE A 67 14.03 2.24 0.82
C ILE A 67 12.66 1.79 1.36
N ASP A 68 11.84 1.14 0.54
CA ASP A 68 10.46 0.76 0.90
C ASP A 68 10.12 -0.65 0.43
N ASP A 69 10.01 -1.59 1.37
CA ASP A 69 9.68 -2.99 1.11
C ASP A 69 8.17 -3.26 0.97
N GLY A 70 7.32 -2.23 0.98
CA GLY A 70 5.88 -2.39 0.83
C GLY A 70 5.23 -3.07 2.03
N CYS A 71 5.55 -2.58 3.24
CA CYS A 71 5.05 -3.07 4.52
C CYS A 71 5.60 -4.44 4.96
N GLU A 72 6.87 -4.74 4.70
CA GLU A 72 7.47 -6.06 4.95
C GLU A 72 6.80 -7.19 4.12
N ILE A 73 6.07 -6.82 3.06
CA ILE A 73 5.40 -7.78 2.16
C ILE A 73 6.26 -7.91 0.90
N PRO A 74 6.73 -9.12 0.55
CA PRO A 74 7.54 -9.30 -0.64
C PRO A 74 6.83 -8.79 -1.89
N ALA A 75 7.61 -8.09 -2.72
CA ALA A 75 7.14 -7.60 -3.99
C ALA A 75 6.64 -8.77 -4.87
N PRO A 76 5.46 -8.63 -5.50
CA PRO A 76 4.92 -9.64 -6.40
C PRO A 76 5.72 -9.72 -7.71
N LEU A 77 5.58 -10.83 -8.43
CA LEU A 77 6.16 -11.00 -9.75
C LEU A 77 5.31 -10.24 -10.78
N GLY A 78 5.85 -9.16 -11.33
CA GLY A 78 5.21 -8.37 -12.40
C GLY A 78 4.66 -7.02 -11.93
N LEU A 79 4.66 -6.05 -12.85
CA LEU A 79 4.24 -4.67 -12.61
C LEU A 79 3.27 -4.19 -13.70
N PRO A 80 2.33 -3.27 -13.39
CA PRO A 80 1.96 -2.88 -12.03
C PRO A 80 1.34 -4.07 -11.29
N THR A 81 1.42 -4.06 -9.97
CA THR A 81 0.62 -4.96 -9.15
C THR A 81 0.02 -4.16 -8.00
N ILE A 82 -1.26 -4.38 -7.74
CA ILE A 82 -2.05 -3.62 -6.77
C ILE A 82 -2.49 -4.60 -5.68
N ARG A 83 -2.13 -4.32 -4.43
CA ARG A 83 -2.71 -5.00 -3.26
C ARG A 83 -3.80 -4.10 -2.68
N ILE A 84 -5.01 -4.65 -2.52
CA ILE A 84 -6.15 -3.95 -1.92
C ILE A 84 -6.66 -4.83 -0.79
N CYS A 85 -6.40 -4.42 0.46
CA CYS A 85 -6.67 -5.28 1.61
C CYS A 85 -6.12 -6.70 1.35
N GLU A 86 -6.91 -7.76 1.45
CA GLU A 86 -6.44 -9.14 1.23
C GLU A 86 -6.23 -9.54 -0.25
N GLU A 87 -6.64 -8.71 -1.19
CA GLU A 87 -6.64 -9.03 -2.62
C GLU A 87 -5.40 -8.53 -3.35
N LEU A 88 -5.03 -9.25 -4.40
CA LEU A 88 -3.88 -8.97 -5.27
C LEU A 88 -4.36 -8.93 -6.72
N ILE A 89 -4.14 -7.81 -7.39
CA ILE A 89 -4.45 -7.59 -8.80
C ILE A 89 -3.14 -7.37 -9.54
N SER A 90 -2.80 -8.26 -10.47
CA SER A 90 -1.60 -8.13 -11.29
C SER A 90 -1.94 -7.54 -12.67
N GLY A 91 -1.10 -6.63 -13.14
CA GLY A 91 -1.32 -5.88 -14.37
C GLY A 91 -2.20 -4.64 -14.16
N LEU A 92 -2.62 -4.05 -15.28
CA LEU A 92 -3.58 -2.94 -15.29
C LEU A 92 -5.00 -3.51 -15.30
N PRO A 93 -5.78 -3.39 -14.20
CA PRO A 93 -7.17 -3.82 -14.21
C PRO A 93 -8.02 -2.91 -15.07
N ASP A 94 -9.18 -3.41 -15.50
CA ASP A 94 -10.25 -2.54 -15.96
C ASP A 94 -10.91 -1.81 -14.77
N THR A 95 -11.73 -0.82 -15.08
CA THR A 95 -12.36 0.03 -14.07
C THR A 95 -13.39 -0.73 -13.22
N ASP A 96 -14.09 -1.70 -13.81
CA ASP A 96 -15.17 -2.42 -13.12
C ASP A 96 -14.59 -3.45 -12.14
N ASP A 97 -13.53 -4.15 -12.53
CA ASP A 97 -12.77 -5.05 -11.67
C ASP A 97 -12.17 -4.30 -10.48
N ALA A 98 -11.51 -3.17 -10.73
CA ALA A 98 -10.93 -2.36 -9.66
C ALA A 98 -12.01 -1.82 -8.70
N ARG A 99 -13.15 -1.37 -9.22
CA ARG A 99 -14.30 -0.95 -8.40
C ARG A 99 -14.85 -2.09 -7.56
N GLY A 100 -15.00 -3.27 -8.12
CA GLY A 100 -15.47 -4.46 -7.41
C GLY A 100 -14.58 -4.80 -6.21
N VAL A 101 -13.27 -4.80 -6.41
CA VAL A 101 -12.30 -5.09 -5.33
C VAL A 101 -12.30 -4.00 -4.26
N VAL A 102 -12.34 -2.71 -4.65
CA VAL A 102 -12.42 -1.61 -3.68
C VAL A 102 -13.73 -1.66 -2.90
N MET A 103 -14.86 -1.92 -3.54
CA MET A 103 -16.15 -2.09 -2.87
C MET A 103 -16.09 -3.21 -1.83
N HIS A 104 -15.51 -4.35 -2.18
CA HIS A 104 -15.35 -5.47 -1.25
C HIS A 104 -14.48 -5.09 -0.05
N ALA A 105 -13.38 -4.36 -0.28
CA ALA A 105 -12.53 -3.85 0.78
C ALA A 105 -13.24 -2.82 1.69
N VAL A 106 -14.11 -1.97 1.14
CA VAL A 106 -14.96 -1.05 1.92
C VAL A 106 -15.92 -1.84 2.81
N LEU A 107 -16.61 -2.85 2.27
CA LEU A 107 -17.55 -3.69 3.03
C LEU A 107 -16.86 -4.50 4.14
N LYS A 108 -15.58 -4.84 3.95
CA LYS A 108 -14.72 -5.47 4.97
C LYS A 108 -14.12 -4.48 5.97
N ASN A 109 -14.49 -3.20 5.92
CA ASN A 109 -13.98 -2.14 6.78
C ASN A 109 -12.45 -1.95 6.66
N CYS A 110 -11.85 -2.24 5.50
CA CYS A 110 -10.40 -2.19 5.34
C CYS A 110 -9.81 -0.77 5.39
N PHE A 111 -10.63 0.28 5.32
CA PHE A 111 -10.20 1.70 5.21
C PHE A 111 -10.45 2.55 6.46
N SER A 112 -11.03 1.98 7.51
CA SER A 112 -11.30 2.71 8.74
C SER A 112 -10.00 2.90 9.55
N ILE A 113 -9.93 3.99 10.32
CA ILE A 113 -8.80 4.30 11.20
C ILE A 113 -9.16 3.72 12.57
N ASN A 114 -8.38 2.75 13.05
CA ASN A 114 -8.58 2.21 14.39
C ASN A 114 -8.20 3.31 15.40
N THR A 115 -9.18 4.12 15.78
CA THR A 115 -9.14 4.85 17.03
C THR A 115 -9.53 3.82 18.07
N ASP A 116 -8.54 3.10 18.61
CA ASP A 116 -8.69 2.46 19.90
C ASP A 116 -9.03 3.58 20.90
N PHE A 117 -10.32 3.77 21.14
CA PHE A 117 -10.78 4.39 22.35
C PHE A 117 -10.47 3.38 23.45
N SER A 118 -9.31 3.54 24.09
CA SER A 118 -9.18 3.14 25.47
C SER A 118 -10.15 4.02 26.28
N GLU A 119 -11.41 3.59 26.38
CA GLU A 119 -12.26 3.92 27.52
C GLU A 119 -11.59 3.35 28.77
N VAL A 120 -11.12 4.23 29.67
CA VAL A 120 -11.54 4.45 31.06
C VAL A 120 -10.54 5.41 31.70
#